data_AF-A0A956SD74-F1
#
_entry.id   AF-A0A956SD74-F1
#
_cell.length_a   1.000
_cell.length_b   1.000
_cell.length_c   1.000
_cell.angle_alpha   90.00
_cell.angle_beta   90.00
_cell.angle_gamma   90.00
#
_symmetry.space_group_name_H-M   'P 1'
#
loop_
_entity.id
_entity.type
_entity.pdbx_description
1 polymer ?
#
loop_
_entity_poly.entity_id
_entity_poly.type
_entity_poly.pdbx_seq_one_letter_code
_entity_poly.pdbx_strand_id
1 'polypeptide(L)'
;MTERSPDLARVRIGVSACLVGDRVRYDGDHRLHPCLERLGAFVEWVRVCPEVEIGLGVPREPIQLLRVPGGLELWTRDSRRELTGTLREWASDRLDAFRGSQALDGYVFKHKSPSCGVTAARVYETAEALHGDGPFERTGRGLWAAAFLERFPDLPVIEEPALDSPGERLSFFERALARHRVRLGDAARDLDERALREILEAL
;
A
#
# COMPACT_ATOMS: atom_id res chain seq x y z
N MET A 1 -2.41 -2.39 34.46
CA MET A 1 -3.20 -2.44 33.21
C MET A 1 -3.70 -1.02 32.96
N THR A 2 -2.98 -0.24 32.19
CA THR A 2 -3.36 1.15 31.88
C THR A 2 -4.39 1.12 30.76
N GLU A 3 -5.62 1.47 31.10
CA GLU A 3 -6.70 1.75 30.16
C GLU A 3 -6.23 2.87 29.22
N ARG A 4 -6.07 2.56 27.93
CA ARG A 4 -5.76 3.57 26.91
C ARG A 4 -7.03 4.37 26.66
N SER A 5 -6.93 5.68 26.89
CA SER A 5 -8.00 6.66 26.66
C SER A 5 -8.62 6.49 25.27
N PRO A 6 -9.94 6.68 25.10
CA PRO A 6 -10.60 6.51 23.81
C PRO A 6 -10.21 7.65 22.86
N ASP A 7 -9.79 7.25 21.67
CA ASP A 7 -9.98 7.96 20.40
C ASP A 7 -9.43 9.40 20.27
N LEU A 8 -8.13 9.55 20.50
CA LEU A 8 -7.37 10.56 19.77
C LEU A 8 -7.03 9.98 18.41
N ALA A 9 -7.75 10.45 17.38
CA ALA A 9 -7.67 9.96 16.01
C ALA A 9 -6.22 9.79 15.60
N ARG A 10 -5.74 8.55 15.52
CA ARG A 10 -4.36 8.25 15.16
C ARG A 10 -4.15 8.59 13.68
N VAL A 11 -2.90 8.81 13.28
CA VAL A 11 -2.56 8.95 11.86
C VAL A 11 -2.97 7.67 11.14
N ARG A 12 -3.83 7.78 10.12
CA ARG A 12 -4.36 6.65 9.36
C ARG A 12 -3.54 6.42 8.11
N ILE A 13 -2.76 5.35 8.08
CA ILE A 13 -1.88 5.06 6.94
C ILE A 13 -2.30 3.74 6.31
N GLY A 14 -2.63 3.80 5.01
CA GLY A 14 -2.83 2.61 4.20
C GLY A 14 -1.52 1.86 4.05
N VAL A 15 -1.53 0.54 4.15
CA VAL A 15 -0.30 -0.25 4.05
C VAL A 15 -0.56 -1.56 3.33
N SER A 16 0.37 -1.93 2.46
CA SER A 16 0.38 -3.27 1.89
C SER A 16 0.53 -4.29 3.02
N ALA A 17 -0.51 -5.07 3.29
CA ALA A 17 -0.68 -5.80 4.55
C ALA A 17 0.51 -6.72 4.92
N CYS A 18 1.19 -7.29 3.92
CA CYS A 18 2.39 -8.10 4.15
C CYS A 18 3.54 -7.35 4.84
N LEU A 19 3.60 -6.01 4.72
CA LEU A 19 4.62 -5.17 5.33
C LEU A 19 4.44 -4.99 6.85
N VAL A 20 3.25 -5.30 7.38
CA VAL A 20 2.92 -5.22 8.81
C VAL A 20 2.67 -6.60 9.43
N GLY A 21 3.16 -7.66 8.77
CA GLY A 21 3.20 -9.02 9.34
C GLY A 21 2.07 -9.94 8.91
N ASP A 22 1.09 -9.45 8.14
CA ASP A 22 0.03 -10.32 7.64
C ASP A 22 0.62 -11.31 6.60
N ARG A 23 0.36 -12.61 6.81
CA ARG A 23 0.82 -13.71 5.94
C ARG A 23 -0.03 -13.81 4.68
N VAL A 24 0.01 -12.77 3.84
CA VAL A 24 -0.87 -12.60 2.67
C VAL A 24 -0.15 -12.66 1.34
N ARG A 25 1.17 -12.90 1.32
CA ARG A 25 1.91 -13.10 0.07
C ARG A 25 1.45 -14.38 -0.63
N TYR A 26 1.73 -14.46 -1.92
CA TYR A 26 1.36 -15.62 -2.74
C TYR A 26 1.91 -16.95 -2.18
N ASP A 27 3.08 -16.91 -1.55
CA ASP A 27 3.77 -18.04 -0.90
C ASP A 27 3.33 -18.30 0.56
N GLY A 28 2.34 -17.56 1.08
CA GLY A 28 1.87 -17.69 2.46
C GLY A 28 2.76 -17.05 3.51
N ASP A 29 3.77 -16.27 3.09
CA ASP A 29 4.64 -15.55 4.00
C ASP A 29 4.23 -14.07 4.15
N HIS A 30 4.98 -13.33 4.97
CA HIS A 30 4.90 -11.89 5.10
C HIS A 30 6.21 -11.21 4.64
N ARG A 31 6.27 -9.90 4.79
CA ARG A 31 7.45 -9.06 4.56
C ARG A 31 7.50 -7.95 5.62
N LEU A 32 7.37 -8.36 6.88
CA LEU A 32 7.29 -7.43 8.02
C LEU A 32 8.50 -6.48 7.97
N HIS A 33 8.21 -5.19 7.91
CA HIS A 33 9.24 -4.17 7.89
C HIS A 33 9.47 -3.63 9.31
N PRO A 34 10.68 -3.74 9.89
CA PRO A 34 10.92 -3.39 11.30
C PRO A 34 10.54 -1.95 11.66
N CYS A 35 10.73 -1.00 10.74
CA CYS A 35 10.29 0.38 10.97
C CYS A 35 8.78 0.51 11.18
N LEU A 36 7.96 -0.16 10.36
CA LEU A 36 6.50 -0.05 10.45
C LEU A 36 5.97 -0.73 11.72
N GLU A 37 6.62 -1.80 12.16
CA GLU A 37 6.32 -2.49 13.42
C GLU A 37 6.46 -1.55 14.62
N ARG A 38 7.59 -0.83 14.72
CA ARG A 38 7.83 0.12 15.82
C ARG A 38 6.80 1.24 15.90
N LEU A 39 6.28 1.67 14.76
CA LEU A 39 5.31 2.76 14.66
C LEU A 39 3.87 2.31 14.93
N GLY A 40 3.62 1.00 15.11
CA GLY A 40 2.29 0.44 15.33
C GLY A 40 1.59 0.91 16.62
N ALA A 41 2.30 1.59 17.52
CA ALA A 41 1.72 2.25 18.70
C ALA A 41 1.15 3.65 18.41
N PHE A 42 1.60 4.30 17.33
CA PHE A 42 1.23 5.68 16.98
C PHE A 42 0.35 5.75 15.74
N VAL A 43 0.56 4.84 14.78
CA VAL A 43 -0.16 4.83 13.49
C VAL A 43 -1.28 3.80 13.48
N GLU A 44 -2.46 4.18 12.99
CA GLU A 44 -3.50 3.23 12.59
C GLU A 44 -3.17 2.68 11.20
N TRP A 45 -2.78 1.40 11.14
CA TRP A 45 -2.49 0.71 9.88
C TRP A 45 -3.77 0.21 9.21
N VAL A 46 -4.18 0.87 8.12
CA VAL A 46 -5.26 0.39 7.25
C VAL A 46 -4.67 -0.63 6.28
N ARG A 47 -4.79 -1.89 6.64
CA ARG A 47 -4.17 -3.01 5.91
C ARG A 47 -4.94 -3.30 4.62
N VAL A 48 -4.20 -3.43 3.52
CA VAL A 48 -4.77 -3.71 2.21
C VAL A 48 -3.94 -4.79 1.51
N CYS A 49 -4.62 -5.81 1.00
CA CYS A 49 -4.02 -6.79 0.10
C CYS A 49 -4.97 -7.01 -1.08
N PRO A 50 -4.73 -6.31 -2.22
CA PRO A 50 -5.63 -6.39 -3.36
C PRO A 50 -5.88 -7.82 -3.80
N GLU A 51 -4.83 -8.64 -3.84
CA GLU A 51 -4.87 -10.02 -4.30
C GLU A 51 -5.76 -10.93 -3.42
N VAL A 52 -5.70 -10.77 -2.10
CA VAL A 52 -6.55 -11.55 -1.18
C VAL A 52 -7.98 -11.01 -1.20
N GLU A 53 -8.15 -9.69 -1.24
CA GLU A 53 -9.46 -9.05 -1.19
C GLU A 53 -10.27 -9.26 -2.48
N ILE A 54 -9.63 -9.51 -3.63
CA ILE A 54 -10.32 -9.98 -4.86
C ILE A 54 -10.55 -11.51 -4.88
N GLY A 55 -10.23 -12.22 -3.79
CA GLY A 55 -10.57 -13.64 -3.62
C GLY A 55 -9.54 -14.66 -4.11
N LEU A 56 -8.27 -14.28 -4.34
CA LEU A 56 -7.26 -15.27 -4.77
C LEU A 56 -6.79 -16.21 -3.64
N GLY A 57 -7.04 -15.86 -2.38
CA GLY A 57 -6.65 -16.68 -1.22
C GLY A 57 -5.14 -16.69 -0.93
N VAL A 58 -4.75 -17.57 0.01
CA VAL A 58 -3.37 -17.78 0.45
C VAL A 58 -3.18 -19.27 0.83
N PRO A 59 -2.17 -19.98 0.28
CA PRO A 59 -1.28 -19.56 -0.81
C PRO A 59 -2.04 -19.47 -2.14
N ARG A 60 -1.40 -18.86 -3.15
CA ARG A 60 -1.92 -18.71 -4.51
C ARG A 60 -0.78 -18.69 -5.53
N GLU A 61 -1.12 -18.92 -6.79
CA GLU A 61 -0.16 -18.69 -7.87
C GLU A 61 0.22 -17.20 -7.98
N PRO A 62 1.42 -16.88 -8.50
CA PRO A 62 1.79 -15.50 -8.78
C PRO A 62 0.86 -14.85 -9.81
N ILE A 63 0.66 -13.56 -9.66
CA ILE A 63 0.06 -12.69 -10.69
C ILE A 63 1.14 -11.90 -11.41
N GLN A 64 0.85 -11.40 -12.60
CA GLN A 64 1.80 -10.72 -13.48
C GLN A 64 1.10 -9.66 -14.34
N LEU A 65 1.84 -8.61 -14.72
CA LEU A 65 1.34 -7.59 -15.62
C LEU A 65 1.74 -7.92 -17.07
N LEU A 66 0.78 -7.85 -17.97
CA LEU A 66 0.98 -7.97 -19.42
C LEU A 66 0.75 -6.60 -20.06
N ARG A 67 1.65 -6.18 -20.95
CA ARG A 67 1.42 -5.02 -21.81
C ARG A 67 0.53 -5.40 -22.98
N VAL A 68 -0.52 -4.61 -23.20
CA VAL A 68 -1.44 -4.73 -24.34
C VAL A 68 -1.64 -3.36 -24.99
N PRO A 69 -2.17 -3.27 -26.23
CA PRO A 69 -2.40 -1.98 -26.90
C PRO A 69 -3.25 -0.96 -26.13
N GLY A 70 -4.01 -1.39 -25.12
CA GLY A 70 -4.83 -0.53 -24.25
C GLY A 70 -4.26 -0.25 -22.85
N GLY A 71 -3.01 -0.67 -22.57
CA GLY A 71 -2.35 -0.45 -21.28
C GLY A 71 -1.84 -1.73 -20.64
N LEU A 72 -2.06 -1.88 -19.34
CA LEU A 72 -1.66 -3.06 -18.58
C LEU A 72 -2.86 -3.92 -18.21
N GLU A 73 -2.70 -5.22 -18.37
CA GLU A 73 -3.61 -6.24 -17.86
C GLU A 73 -2.92 -7.05 -16.75
N LEU A 74 -3.71 -7.55 -15.80
CA LEU A 74 -3.27 -8.39 -14.71
C LEU A 74 -3.71 -9.84 -14.94
N TRP A 75 -2.76 -10.75 -14.93
CA TRP A 75 -2.99 -12.16 -15.23
C TRP A 75 -2.44 -13.04 -14.12
N THR A 76 -3.07 -14.20 -13.89
CA THR A 76 -2.46 -15.28 -13.13
C THR A 76 -1.43 -16.03 -14.00
N ARG A 77 -0.32 -16.46 -13.38
CA ARG A 77 0.84 -17.03 -14.07
C ARG A 77 0.58 -18.42 -14.67
N ASP A 78 -0.07 -19.29 -13.92
CA ASP A 78 -0.22 -20.72 -14.21
C ASP A 78 -1.59 -20.99 -14.85
N SER A 79 -2.69 -20.50 -14.25
CA SER A 79 -4.05 -20.72 -14.77
C SER A 79 -4.44 -19.80 -15.94
N ARG A 80 -3.63 -18.77 -16.22
CA ARG A 80 -3.86 -17.79 -17.30
C ARG A 80 -5.23 -17.13 -17.26
N ARG A 81 -5.68 -16.78 -16.05
CA ARG A 81 -6.90 -16.03 -15.82
C ARG A 81 -6.59 -14.53 -15.81
N GLU A 82 -7.32 -13.81 -16.65
CA GLU A 82 -7.37 -12.34 -16.67
C GLU A 82 -8.11 -11.84 -15.42
N LEU A 83 -7.54 -10.85 -14.70
CA LEU A 83 -8.04 -10.34 -13.41
C LEU A 83 -8.22 -8.82 -13.39
N THR A 84 -7.99 -8.12 -14.51
CA THR A 84 -7.97 -6.66 -14.59
C THR A 84 -9.30 -6.06 -14.20
N GLY A 85 -10.40 -6.59 -14.77
CA GLY A 85 -11.76 -6.11 -14.44
C GLY A 85 -12.05 -6.25 -12.95
N THR A 86 -11.88 -7.46 -12.42
CA THR A 86 -12.10 -7.77 -11.00
C THR A 86 -11.30 -6.87 -10.06
N LEU A 87 -10.02 -6.64 -10.35
CA LEU A 87 -9.19 -5.79 -9.50
C LEU A 87 -9.55 -4.31 -9.64
N ARG A 88 -9.90 -3.82 -10.84
CA ARG A 88 -10.31 -2.42 -11.04
C ARG A 88 -11.63 -2.10 -10.36
N GLU A 89 -12.61 -3.00 -10.43
CA GLU A 89 -13.90 -2.87 -9.74
C GLU A 89 -13.68 -2.82 -8.23
N TRP A 90 -13.00 -3.81 -7.66
CA TRP A 90 -12.66 -3.83 -6.24
C TRP A 90 -11.86 -2.58 -5.83
N ALA A 91 -10.91 -2.13 -6.65
CA ALA A 91 -10.11 -0.94 -6.36
C ALA A 91 -10.98 0.31 -6.29
N SER A 92 -11.95 0.47 -7.21
CA SER A 92 -12.87 1.61 -7.19
C SER A 92 -13.65 1.67 -5.89
N ASP A 93 -14.28 0.55 -5.49
CA ASP A 93 -15.06 0.45 -4.26
C ASP A 93 -14.19 0.71 -3.02
N ARG A 94 -12.98 0.13 -2.99
CA ARG A 94 -12.04 0.30 -1.89
C ARG A 94 -11.57 1.76 -1.76
N LEU A 95 -11.35 2.44 -2.88
CA LEU A 95 -10.95 3.86 -2.89
C LEU A 95 -12.08 4.78 -2.44
N ASP A 96 -13.33 4.45 -2.75
CA ASP A 96 -14.49 5.21 -2.24
C ASP A 96 -14.66 5.06 -0.72
N ALA A 97 -14.32 3.89 -0.17
CA ALA A 97 -14.29 3.67 1.27
C ALA A 97 -13.27 4.56 2.01
N PHE A 98 -12.27 5.14 1.33
CA PHE A 98 -11.29 6.06 1.93
C PHE A 98 -11.70 7.54 1.86
N ARG A 99 -12.98 7.84 1.62
CA ARG A 99 -13.50 9.21 1.67
C ARG A 99 -14.04 9.54 3.08
N GLY A 100 -14.20 10.83 3.35
CA GLY A 100 -14.84 11.32 4.58
C GLY A 100 -14.12 10.88 5.85
N SER A 101 -14.86 10.26 6.78
CA SER A 101 -14.35 9.85 8.10
C SER A 101 -13.31 8.73 8.05
N GLN A 102 -13.20 8.02 6.92
CA GLN A 102 -12.24 6.92 6.72
C GLN A 102 -10.99 7.37 5.94
N ALA A 103 -10.82 8.69 5.73
CA ALA A 103 -9.72 9.24 4.97
C ALA A 103 -8.35 8.81 5.50
N LEU A 104 -7.46 8.55 4.55
CA LEU A 104 -6.06 8.22 4.80
C LEU A 104 -5.21 9.49 4.82
N ASP A 105 -4.17 9.44 5.64
CA ASP A 105 -3.15 10.47 5.81
C ASP A 105 -1.86 10.13 5.03
N GLY A 106 -1.66 8.86 4.67
CA GLY A 106 -0.52 8.37 3.90
C GLY A 106 -0.76 6.96 3.35
N TYR A 107 0.10 6.48 2.45
CA TYR A 107 0.10 5.08 2.02
C TYR A 107 1.52 4.49 1.82
N VAL A 108 1.76 3.29 2.35
CA VAL A 108 2.99 2.51 2.21
C VAL A 108 2.78 1.32 1.27
N PHE A 109 3.42 1.36 0.09
CA PHE A 109 3.28 0.35 -0.95
C PHE A 109 4.37 -0.72 -0.90
N LYS A 110 3.98 -1.98 -1.13
CA LYS A 110 4.93 -3.08 -1.32
C LYS A 110 5.58 -2.97 -2.69
N HIS A 111 6.90 -2.81 -2.69
CA HIS A 111 7.68 -2.66 -3.91
C HIS A 111 7.66 -3.93 -4.79
N LYS A 112 7.72 -3.71 -6.11
CA LYS A 112 7.72 -4.72 -7.19
C LYS A 112 6.45 -5.59 -7.31
N SER A 113 5.42 -5.36 -6.48
CA SER A 113 4.16 -6.11 -6.59
C SER A 113 3.41 -5.74 -7.89
N PRO A 114 2.87 -6.73 -8.63
CA PRO A 114 2.00 -6.49 -9.80
C PRO A 114 0.70 -5.74 -9.46
N SER A 115 0.26 -5.77 -8.21
CA SER A 115 -0.88 -4.96 -7.74
C SER A 115 -0.43 -3.67 -7.05
N CYS A 116 0.55 -3.75 -6.14
CA CYS A 116 0.90 -2.64 -5.24
C CYS A 116 2.17 -1.86 -5.62
N GLY A 117 3.04 -2.35 -6.50
CA GLY A 117 4.31 -1.69 -6.81
C GLY A 117 4.08 -0.36 -7.54
N VAL A 118 4.78 0.70 -7.16
CA VAL A 118 4.56 2.04 -7.74
C VAL A 118 5.45 2.28 -8.96
N THR A 119 6.71 1.82 -8.91
CA THR A 119 7.73 2.19 -9.91
C THR A 119 8.36 1.02 -10.67
N ALA A 120 8.37 -0.19 -10.11
CA ALA A 120 9.23 -1.27 -10.61
C ALA A 120 8.57 -2.66 -10.67
N ALA A 121 7.24 -2.71 -10.83
CA ALA A 121 6.55 -3.97 -11.10
C ALA A 121 7.04 -4.56 -12.45
N ARG A 122 7.08 -5.89 -12.54
CA ARG A 122 7.46 -6.57 -13.78
C ARG A 122 6.32 -6.45 -14.78
N VAL A 123 6.63 -6.07 -16.02
CA VAL A 123 5.70 -6.03 -17.14
C VAL A 123 6.25 -6.94 -18.23
N TYR A 124 5.44 -7.90 -18.66
CA TYR A 124 5.74 -8.81 -19.75
C TYR A 124 5.16 -8.26 -21.05
N GLU A 125 5.85 -8.50 -22.17
CA GLU A 125 5.45 -7.99 -23.49
C GLU A 125 4.60 -8.99 -24.29
N THR A 126 4.59 -10.27 -23.90
CA THR A 126 3.78 -11.30 -24.57
C THR A 126 3.11 -12.24 -23.57
N ALA A 127 1.98 -12.83 -23.97
CA ALA A 127 1.25 -13.77 -23.14
C ALA A 127 2.07 -15.03 -22.84
N GLU A 128 2.92 -15.48 -23.77
CA GLU A 128 3.80 -16.64 -23.60
C GLU A 128 4.81 -16.40 -22.48
N ALA A 129 5.33 -15.16 -22.39
CA ALA A 129 6.32 -14.75 -21.39
C ALA A 129 5.78 -14.76 -19.95
N LEU A 130 4.45 -14.75 -19.78
CA LEU A 130 3.82 -14.82 -18.46
C LEU A 130 4.05 -16.15 -17.72
N HIS A 131 4.74 -17.15 -18.28
CA HIS A 131 5.16 -18.31 -17.48
C HIS A 131 6.26 -17.95 -16.46
N GLY A 132 6.82 -16.74 -16.54
CA GLY A 132 7.79 -16.21 -15.59
C GLY A 132 9.24 -16.23 -16.08
N ASP A 133 9.53 -16.98 -17.14
CA ASP A 133 10.87 -17.14 -17.71
C ASP A 133 11.12 -16.30 -18.97
N GLY A 134 10.09 -15.59 -19.45
CA GLY A 134 10.20 -14.69 -20.60
C GLY A 134 10.76 -13.32 -20.23
N PRO A 135 11.15 -12.51 -21.25
CA PRO A 135 11.64 -11.16 -21.01
C PRO A 135 10.57 -10.27 -20.37
N PHE A 136 11.00 -9.41 -19.45
CA PHE A 136 10.15 -8.42 -18.79
C PHE A 136 10.91 -7.11 -18.57
N GLU A 137 10.16 -6.01 -18.50
CA GLU A 137 10.66 -4.73 -18.03
C GLU A 137 10.32 -4.51 -16.55
N ARG A 138 11.11 -3.69 -15.86
CA ARG A 138 10.86 -3.26 -14.47
C ARG A 138 10.41 -1.80 -14.40
N THR A 139 9.43 -1.48 -15.23
CA THR A 139 8.89 -0.13 -15.40
C THR A 139 7.42 -0.04 -15.00
N GLY A 140 6.83 -1.17 -14.61
CA GLY A 140 5.41 -1.30 -14.33
C GLY A 140 4.99 -0.60 -13.04
N ARG A 141 3.79 -0.05 -13.10
CA ARG A 141 3.00 0.29 -11.92
C ARG A 141 1.88 -0.73 -11.76
N GLY A 142 1.73 -1.28 -10.56
CA GLY A 142 0.66 -2.20 -10.26
C GLY A 142 -0.70 -1.52 -10.34
N LEU A 143 -1.72 -2.28 -10.73
CA LEU A 143 -3.04 -1.70 -11.04
C LEU A 143 -3.69 -1.00 -9.84
N TRP A 144 -3.53 -1.53 -8.62
CA TRP A 144 -4.02 -0.87 -7.40
C TRP A 144 -3.24 0.43 -7.13
N ALA A 145 -1.91 0.39 -7.23
CA ALA A 145 -1.09 1.58 -7.05
C ALA A 145 -1.41 2.67 -8.08
N ALA A 146 -1.69 2.30 -9.33
CA ALA A 146 -2.13 3.24 -10.37
C ALA A 146 -3.45 3.92 -10.00
N ALA A 147 -4.49 3.13 -9.67
CA ALA A 147 -5.80 3.65 -9.31
C ALA A 147 -5.75 4.53 -8.04
N PHE A 148 -4.93 4.14 -7.04
CA PHE A 148 -4.77 4.92 -5.83
C PHE A 148 -4.15 6.29 -6.08
N LEU A 149 -3.07 6.35 -6.86
CA LEU A 149 -2.38 7.60 -7.19
C LEU A 149 -3.22 8.53 -8.06
N GLU A 150 -4.02 7.96 -8.97
CA GLU A 150 -4.99 8.73 -9.75
C GLU A 150 -6.08 9.35 -8.87
N ARG A 151 -6.60 8.57 -7.90
CA ARG A 151 -7.66 9.04 -7.00
C ARG A 151 -7.17 10.03 -5.95
N PHE A 152 -5.95 9.86 -5.46
CA PHE A 152 -5.39 10.61 -4.34
C PHE A 152 -4.02 11.21 -4.68
N PRO A 153 -3.93 12.13 -5.67
CA PRO A 153 -2.65 12.65 -6.16
C PRO A 153 -1.84 13.41 -5.10
N ASP A 154 -2.52 14.05 -4.15
CA ASP A 154 -1.89 14.84 -3.08
C ASP A 154 -1.59 14.03 -1.80
N LEU A 155 -1.96 12.75 -1.78
CA LEU A 155 -1.77 11.92 -0.60
C LEU A 155 -0.33 11.40 -0.55
N PRO A 156 0.40 11.59 0.56
CA PRO A 156 1.78 11.13 0.68
C PRO A 156 1.89 9.62 0.48
N VAL A 157 2.74 9.18 -0.43
CA VAL A 157 3.04 7.76 -0.66
C VAL A 157 4.53 7.48 -0.50
N ILE A 158 4.85 6.24 -0.12
CA ILE A 158 6.22 5.72 -0.08
C ILE A 158 6.23 4.24 -0.48
N GLU A 159 7.27 3.79 -1.17
CA GLU A 159 7.51 2.37 -1.42
C GLU A 159 8.45 1.77 -0.37
N GLU A 160 8.24 0.49 -0.04
CA GLU A 160 9.01 -0.28 0.95
C GLU A 160 10.53 0.04 0.98
N PRO A 161 11.31 0.02 -0.12
CA PRO A 161 12.75 0.30 -0.06
C PRO A 161 13.12 1.70 0.43
N ALA A 162 12.26 2.70 0.21
CA ALA A 162 12.51 4.07 0.66
C ALA A 162 12.33 4.22 2.18
N LEU A 163 11.75 3.23 2.88
CA LEU A 163 11.68 3.21 4.35
C LEU A 163 13.06 3.03 5.00
N ASP A 164 14.02 2.45 4.27
CA ASP A 164 15.40 2.26 4.73
C ASP A 164 16.23 3.57 4.64
N SER A 165 15.76 4.54 3.87
CA SER A 165 16.35 5.87 3.75
C SER A 165 15.78 6.80 4.82
N PRO A 166 16.56 7.23 5.83
CA PRO A 166 16.04 8.06 6.92
C PRO A 166 15.38 9.35 6.42
N GLY A 167 15.95 9.99 5.39
CA GLY A 167 15.42 11.22 4.82
C GLY A 167 14.08 11.04 4.11
N GLU A 168 13.95 10.00 3.27
CA GLU A 168 12.69 9.72 2.56
C GLU A 168 11.60 9.26 3.52
N ARG A 169 11.96 8.41 4.48
CA ARG A 169 11.08 7.97 5.56
C ARG A 169 10.58 9.17 6.37
N LEU A 170 11.48 10.03 6.84
CA LEU A 170 11.13 11.23 7.60
C LEU A 170 10.17 12.12 6.80
N SER A 171 10.53 12.43 5.56
CA SER A 171 9.70 13.25 4.67
C SER A 171 8.30 12.66 4.43
N PHE A 172 8.17 11.34 4.33
CA PHE A 172 6.86 10.69 4.23
C PHE A 172 6.02 10.90 5.49
N PHE A 173 6.57 10.61 6.67
CA PHE A 173 5.81 10.72 7.92
C PHE A 173 5.48 12.17 8.29
N GLU A 174 6.38 13.13 8.04
CA GLU A 174 6.11 14.55 8.23
C GLU A 174 4.92 15.02 7.37
N ARG A 175 4.88 14.63 6.09
CA ARG A 175 3.77 14.99 5.20
C ARG A 175 2.46 14.31 5.61
N ALA A 176 2.52 13.05 6.04
CA ALA A 176 1.34 12.34 6.53
C ALA A 176 0.78 13.00 7.80
N LEU A 177 1.65 13.38 8.73
CA LEU A 177 1.29 14.09 9.95
C LEU A 177 0.73 15.49 9.65
N ALA A 178 1.33 16.23 8.72
CA ALA A 178 0.80 17.53 8.29
C ALA A 178 -0.62 17.40 7.72
N ARG A 179 -0.86 16.38 6.88
CA ARG A 179 -2.19 16.08 6.35
C ARG A 179 -3.19 15.71 7.45
N HIS A 180 -2.77 14.90 8.41
CA HIS A 180 -3.57 14.52 9.57
C HIS A 180 -4.05 15.74 10.37
N ARG A 181 -3.12 16.68 10.67
CA ARG A 181 -3.43 17.95 11.36
C ARG A 181 -4.49 18.77 10.61
N VAL A 182 -4.34 18.89 9.29
CA VAL A 182 -5.31 19.61 8.46
C VAL A 182 -6.69 18.94 8.51
N ARG A 183 -6.73 17.61 8.52
CA ARG A 183 -7.98 16.83 8.56
C ARG A 183 -8.73 16.95 9.89
N LEU A 184 -8.02 17.01 11.02
CA LEU A 184 -8.63 17.15 12.35
C LEU A 184 -8.96 18.60 12.72
N GLY A 185 -8.30 19.58 12.11
CA GLY A 185 -8.47 20.98 12.44
C GLY A 185 -7.89 21.36 13.82
N ASP A 186 -8.27 22.54 14.31
CA ASP A 186 -7.66 23.13 15.51
C ASP A 186 -7.96 22.39 16.83
N ALA A 187 -8.90 21.44 16.84
CA ALA A 187 -9.34 20.73 18.03
C ALA A 187 -8.35 19.66 18.55
N ALA A 188 -7.30 19.31 17.80
CA ALA A 188 -6.36 18.22 18.14
C ALA A 188 -4.87 18.62 18.18
N ARG A 189 -4.54 19.92 18.06
CA ARG A 189 -3.16 20.42 17.84
C ARG A 189 -2.12 19.92 18.86
N ASP A 190 -2.44 19.92 20.15
CA ASP A 190 -1.47 19.57 21.21
C ASP A 190 -1.14 18.07 21.24
N LEU A 191 -2.08 17.24 20.79
CA LEU A 191 -1.96 15.79 20.79
C LEU A 191 -1.21 15.32 19.55
N ASP A 192 -1.37 16.04 18.43
CA ASP A 192 -0.57 15.87 17.23
C ASP A 192 0.91 16.18 17.45
N GLU A 193 1.26 17.21 18.24
CA GLU A 193 2.67 17.56 18.49
C GLU A 193 3.42 16.57 19.38
N ARG A 194 2.71 15.92 20.29
CA ARG A 194 3.27 14.84 21.09
C ARG A 194 3.44 13.58 20.25
N ALA A 195 2.41 13.18 19.51
CA ALA A 195 2.47 12.03 18.61
C ALA A 195 3.55 12.21 17.53
N LEU A 196 3.71 13.42 16.99
CA LEU A 196 4.77 13.79 16.06
C LEU A 196 6.14 13.58 16.67
N ARG A 197 6.40 14.08 17.89
CA ARG A 197 7.68 13.86 18.58
C ARG A 197 7.96 12.37 18.78
N GLU A 198 6.99 11.63 19.30
CA GLU A 198 7.13 10.19 19.55
C GLU A 198 7.35 9.38 18.26
N ILE A 199 6.68 9.76 17.16
CA ILE A 199 6.92 9.17 15.82
C ILE A 199 8.33 9.51 15.35
N LEU A 200 8.72 10.79 15.36
CA LEU A 200 10.04 11.24 14.91
C LEU A 200 11.18 10.58 15.69
N GLU A 201 11.03 10.40 17.00
CA GLU A 201 11.98 9.67 17.85
C GLU A 201 12.06 8.17 17.50
N ALA A 202 10.98 7.58 16.99
CA ALA A 202 10.89 6.16 16.63
C ALA A 202 11.36 5.84 15.20
N LEU A 203 11.51 6.85 14.33
CA LEU A 203 11.92 6.70 12.92
C LEU A 203 13.42 6.42 12.79
#